data_AF-A0A699YSN5-F1
#
_entry.id   AF-A0A699YSN5-F1
#
_cell.length_a   1.000
_cell.length_b   1.000
_cell.length_c   1.000
_cell.angle_alpha   90.00
_cell.angle_beta   90.00
_cell.angle_gamma   90.00
#
_symmetry.space_group_name_H-M   'P 1'
#
loop_
_entity.id
_entity.type
_entity.pdbx_description
1 polymer ?
#
loop_
_entity_poly.entity_id
_entity_poly.type
_entity_poly.pdbx_seq_one_letter_code
_entity_poly.pdbx_strand_id
1 'polypeptide(L)'
;TAEHWQWGTLATPPSKETLDRLTSPQVTRQAEAARVVLKGDVPIGVDKRSVDTWCEPHLFNMDKSTGSPPDVFDANGQNWGFPTYNWDEMAADNFSWWQRRLRHMAQYFHAYRIDHVLGFFRIWEIPGDCVT
;
A
#
# COMPACT_ATOMS: atom_id res chain seq x y z
N THR A 1 9.36 0.60 -36.12
CA THR A 1 7.91 0.39 -36.38
C THR A 1 7.28 0.12 -35.04
N ALA A 2 6.39 1.00 -34.59
CA ALA A 2 5.81 0.97 -33.25
C ALA A 2 5.02 -0.33 -33.00
N GLU A 3 5.33 -1.00 -31.90
CA GLU A 3 4.58 -2.16 -31.41
C GLU A 3 3.27 -1.67 -30.79
N HIS A 4 2.16 -2.00 -31.43
CA HIS A 4 0.81 -1.77 -30.93
C HIS A 4 0.52 -2.77 -29.81
N TRP A 5 0.48 -2.31 -28.57
CA TRP A 5 -0.11 -3.06 -27.47
C TRP A 5 -1.64 -3.00 -27.57
N GLN A 6 -2.25 -4.10 -28.01
CA GLN A 6 -3.71 -4.27 -27.97
C GLN A 6 -4.14 -4.52 -26.51
N TRP A 7 -4.82 -3.54 -25.93
CA TRP A 7 -5.58 -3.76 -24.70
C TRP A 7 -6.72 -4.74 -25.00
N GLY A 8 -6.57 -5.98 -24.53
CA GLY A 8 -7.61 -7.00 -24.64
C GLY A 8 -8.92 -6.53 -24.02
N THR A 9 -10.01 -6.77 -24.75
CA THR A 9 -11.40 -6.52 -24.36
C THR A 9 -11.66 -6.94 -22.91
N LEU A 10 -12.30 -6.04 -22.15
CA LEU A 10 -12.81 -6.21 -20.79
C LEU A 10 -13.14 -7.68 -20.47
N ALA A 11 -12.25 -8.35 -19.74
CA ALA A 11 -12.55 -9.65 -19.15
C ALA A 11 -13.82 -9.48 -18.28
N THR A 12 -14.79 -10.36 -18.47
CA THR A 12 -15.99 -10.39 -17.61
C THR A 12 -15.53 -10.44 -16.15
N PRO A 13 -16.00 -9.54 -15.27
CA PRO A 13 -15.57 -9.54 -13.88
C PRO A 13 -15.83 -10.94 -13.30
N PRO A 14 -14.87 -11.50 -12.54
CA PRO A 14 -15.00 -12.86 -12.01
C PRO A 14 -16.30 -12.99 -11.21
N SER A 15 -16.92 -14.17 -11.30
CA SER A 15 -18.17 -14.42 -10.57
C SER A 15 -17.93 -14.24 -9.06
N LYS A 16 -18.99 -13.88 -8.32
CA LYS A 16 -18.94 -13.79 -6.86
C LYS A 16 -18.37 -15.06 -6.23
N GLU A 17 -18.71 -16.23 -6.76
CA GLU A 17 -18.18 -17.53 -6.29
C GLU A 17 -16.68 -17.72 -6.57
N THR A 18 -16.15 -17.15 -7.67
CA THR A 18 -14.71 -17.13 -7.98
C THR A 18 -13.98 -16.15 -7.08
N LEU A 19 -14.56 -14.96 -6.86
CA LEU A 19 -14.04 -13.99 -5.90
C LEU A 19 -14.05 -14.58 -4.48
N ASP A 20 -15.12 -15.26 -4.10
CA ASP A 20 -15.30 -15.92 -2.80
C ASP A 20 -14.29 -17.04 -2.59
N ARG A 21 -13.96 -17.84 -3.63
CA ARG A 21 -12.88 -18.84 -3.62
C ARG A 21 -11.48 -18.24 -3.51
N LEU A 22 -11.32 -16.99 -3.95
CA LEU A 22 -10.09 -16.21 -3.85
C LEU A 22 -10.06 -15.34 -2.60
N THR A 23 -11.10 -15.39 -1.74
CA THR A 23 -11.08 -14.63 -0.48
C THR A 23 -9.99 -15.19 0.41
N SER A 24 -9.07 -14.30 0.81
CA SER A 24 -7.86 -14.63 1.55
C SER A 24 -8.07 -15.42 2.87
N PRO A 25 -9.22 -15.38 3.58
CA PRO A 25 -9.43 -16.24 4.76
C PRO A 25 -9.54 -17.73 4.40
N GLN A 26 -10.06 -18.07 3.22
CA GLN A 26 -10.10 -19.47 2.76
C GLN A 26 -8.70 -19.98 2.43
N VAL A 27 -7.91 -19.15 1.75
CA VAL A 27 -6.51 -19.44 1.41
C VAL A 27 -5.67 -19.63 2.67
N THR A 28 -5.89 -18.80 3.70
CA THR A 28 -5.21 -18.93 5.00
C THR A 28 -5.50 -20.28 5.65
N ARG A 29 -6.76 -20.70 5.74
CA ARG A 29 -7.14 -22.01 6.31
C ARG A 29 -6.56 -23.19 5.54
N GLN A 30 -6.50 -23.09 4.22
CA GLN A 30 -5.88 -24.14 3.39
C GLN A 30 -4.37 -24.22 3.64
N ALA A 31 -3.70 -23.07 3.77
CA ALA A 31 -2.29 -23.01 4.12
C ALA A 31 -2.04 -23.64 5.50
N GLU A 32 -2.86 -23.32 6.50
CA GLU A 32 -2.79 -23.92 7.84
C GLU A 32 -2.95 -25.44 7.81
N ALA A 33 -3.93 -25.95 7.05
CA ALA A 33 -4.13 -27.39 6.86
C ALA A 33 -2.92 -28.07 6.21
N ALA A 34 -2.21 -27.36 5.33
CA ALA A 34 -0.96 -27.79 4.72
C ALA A 34 0.29 -27.51 5.59
N ARG A 35 0.12 -26.98 6.82
CA ARG A 35 1.21 -26.54 7.71
C ARG A 35 2.13 -25.47 7.09
N VAL A 36 1.55 -24.61 6.27
CA VAL A 36 2.21 -23.46 5.63
C VAL A 36 1.74 -22.17 6.30
N VAL A 37 2.70 -21.30 6.62
CA VAL A 37 2.43 -19.97 7.18
C VAL A 37 2.45 -18.94 6.05
N LEU A 38 1.33 -18.24 5.88
CA LEU A 38 1.25 -17.08 4.99
C LEU A 38 1.79 -15.82 5.66
N LYS A 39 2.75 -15.17 4.99
CA LYS A 39 3.33 -13.89 5.38
C LYS A 39 2.94 -12.82 4.35
N GLY A 40 2.18 -11.83 4.76
CA GLY A 40 1.80 -10.69 3.93
C GLY A 40 2.91 -9.66 3.81
N ASP A 41 2.75 -8.73 2.87
CA ASP A 41 3.59 -7.54 2.73
C ASP A 41 2.69 -6.29 2.75
N VAL A 42 3.01 -5.34 3.61
CA VAL A 42 2.24 -4.10 3.82
C VAL A 42 3.09 -2.93 3.32
N PRO A 43 2.73 -2.31 2.18
CA PRO A 43 3.40 -1.12 1.69
C PRO A 43 3.34 0.02 2.72
N ILE A 44 4.42 0.81 2.85
CA ILE A 44 4.45 1.92 3.80
C ILE A 44 3.41 3.00 3.48
N GLY A 45 3.08 3.22 2.21
CA GLY A 45 2.16 4.26 1.76
C GLY A 45 0.97 3.73 0.95
N VAL A 46 0.12 4.65 0.51
CA VAL A 46 -1.05 4.40 -0.36
C VAL A 46 -1.06 5.40 -1.52
N ASP A 47 -1.69 5.07 -2.63
CA ASP A 47 -1.76 5.98 -3.79
C ASP A 47 -2.58 7.24 -3.47
N LYS A 48 -2.20 8.38 -4.07
CA LYS A 48 -2.93 9.66 -3.92
C LYS A 48 -4.39 9.58 -4.38
N ARG A 49 -4.72 8.65 -5.27
CA ARG A 49 -6.06 8.40 -5.82
C ARG A 49 -6.68 7.12 -5.26
N SER A 50 -6.16 6.61 -4.14
CA SER A 50 -6.71 5.44 -3.46
C SER A 50 -8.02 5.77 -2.75
N VAL A 51 -8.75 4.72 -2.35
CA VAL A 51 -9.94 4.86 -1.52
C VAL A 51 -9.61 5.46 -0.15
N ASP A 52 -8.42 5.15 0.41
CA ASP A 52 -7.98 5.70 1.69
C ASP A 52 -7.85 7.22 1.64
N THR A 53 -7.18 7.75 0.61
CA THR A 53 -6.99 9.19 0.43
C THR A 53 -8.29 9.90 0.00
N TRP A 54 -9.25 9.18 -0.59
CA TRP A 54 -10.57 9.73 -0.88
C TRP A 54 -11.47 9.82 0.35
N CYS A 55 -11.49 8.78 1.19
CA CYS A 55 -12.35 8.71 2.36
C CYS A 55 -11.81 9.51 3.55
N GLU A 56 -10.49 9.52 3.74
CA GLU A 56 -9.84 10.15 4.91
C GLU A 56 -8.69 11.08 4.48
N PRO A 57 -8.91 12.05 3.55
CA PRO A 57 -7.84 12.86 2.96
C PRO A 57 -7.03 13.67 3.97
N HIS A 58 -7.65 14.06 5.09
CA HIS A 58 -7.02 14.84 6.16
C HIS A 58 -5.86 14.10 6.85
N LEU A 59 -5.81 12.77 6.75
CA LEU A 59 -4.72 11.96 7.29
C LEU A 59 -3.45 11.96 6.40
N PHE A 60 -3.50 12.62 5.24
CA PHE A 60 -2.43 12.57 4.24
C PHE A 60 -2.08 13.99 3.74
N ASN A 61 -0.79 14.29 3.61
CA ASN A 61 -0.33 15.54 3.01
C ASN A 61 -0.31 15.40 1.48
N MET A 62 -1.44 15.74 0.86
CA MET A 62 -1.69 15.48 -0.57
C MET A 62 -0.81 16.31 -1.53
N ASP A 63 -0.27 17.43 -1.05
CA ASP A 63 0.67 18.30 -1.76
C ASP A 63 2.12 17.81 -1.67
N LYS A 64 2.37 16.69 -0.99
CA LYS A 64 3.69 16.08 -0.80
C LYS A 64 3.81 14.75 -1.52
N SER A 65 5.03 14.25 -1.61
CA SER A 65 5.35 12.92 -2.09
C SER A 65 6.40 12.25 -1.22
N THR A 66 6.29 10.94 -1.02
CA THR A 66 7.30 10.11 -0.35
C THR A 66 8.37 9.65 -1.33
N GLY A 67 9.59 9.49 -0.87
CA GLY A 67 10.69 9.02 -1.70
C GLY A 67 11.89 8.49 -0.93
N SER A 68 13.04 8.51 -1.60
CA SER A 68 14.35 8.35 -1.00
C SER A 68 15.30 9.46 -1.46
N PRO A 69 16.24 9.89 -0.60
CA PRO A 69 17.27 10.84 -1.02
C PRO A 69 18.18 10.23 -2.10
N PRO A 70 18.93 11.06 -2.83
CA PRO A 70 20.03 10.61 -3.67
C PRO A 70 21.01 9.69 -2.93
N ASP A 71 21.50 8.67 -3.63
CA ASP A 71 22.53 7.77 -3.15
C ASP A 71 23.53 7.37 -4.25
N VAL A 72 24.40 6.40 -3.96
CA VAL A 72 25.44 5.93 -4.88
C VAL A 72 24.90 5.14 -6.08
N PHE A 73 23.66 4.63 -6.00
CA PHE A 73 23.00 3.87 -7.04
C PHE A 73 22.05 4.75 -7.86
N ASP A 74 21.41 5.74 -7.22
CA ASP A 74 20.57 6.73 -7.88
C ASP A 74 20.93 8.16 -7.44
N ALA A 75 21.61 8.89 -8.32
CA ALA A 75 22.06 10.25 -8.06
C ALA A 75 20.91 11.28 -7.96
N ASN A 76 19.71 10.95 -8.43
CA ASN A 76 18.54 11.83 -8.32
C ASN A 76 17.67 11.47 -7.12
N GLY A 77 17.91 10.33 -6.47
CA GLY A 77 17.00 9.76 -5.49
C GLY A 77 15.77 9.18 -6.17
N GLN A 78 14.71 8.97 -5.41
CA GLN A 78 13.49 8.36 -5.93
C GLN A 78 12.26 9.09 -5.42
N ASN A 79 11.33 9.37 -6.31
CA ASN A 79 9.97 9.77 -5.99
C ASN A 79 9.02 8.58 -6.18
N TRP A 80 8.45 8.09 -5.08
CA TRP A 80 7.53 6.95 -5.10
C TRP A 80 6.06 7.35 -5.37
N GLY A 81 5.75 8.65 -5.31
CA GLY A 81 4.43 9.18 -5.69
C GLY A 81 3.32 9.12 -4.62
N PHE A 82 3.54 8.46 -3.48
CA PHE A 82 2.56 8.38 -2.38
C PHE A 82 2.58 9.67 -1.54
N PRO A 83 1.44 10.14 -0.99
CA PRO A 83 1.46 11.26 -0.07
C PRO A 83 2.13 10.86 1.25
N THR A 84 2.75 11.82 1.94
CA THR A 84 3.21 11.60 3.31
C THR A 84 2.03 11.58 4.28
N TYR A 85 2.22 10.98 5.45
CA TYR A 85 1.20 10.95 6.50
C TYR A 85 1.17 12.26 7.27
N ASN A 86 -0.04 12.70 7.61
CA ASN A 86 -0.24 13.72 8.64
C ASN A 86 -0.26 13.03 10.01
N TRP A 87 0.93 12.84 10.58
CA TRP A 87 1.11 12.10 11.83
C TRP A 87 0.41 12.77 13.03
N ASP A 88 0.29 14.10 13.03
CA ASP A 88 -0.39 14.84 14.10
C ASP A 88 -1.90 14.56 14.09
N GLU A 89 -2.54 14.60 12.91
CA GLU A 89 -3.96 14.25 12.76
C GLU A 89 -4.20 12.76 13.09
N MET A 90 -3.31 11.87 12.65
CA MET A 90 -3.40 10.45 13.02
C MET A 90 -3.21 10.22 14.53
N ALA A 91 -2.36 11.00 15.20
CA ALA A 91 -2.13 10.85 16.63
C ALA A 91 -3.38 11.26 17.44
N ALA A 92 -4.20 12.17 16.93
CA ALA A 92 -5.41 12.67 17.60
C ALA A 92 -6.43 11.56 17.92
N ASP A 93 -6.46 10.48 17.15
CA ASP A 93 -7.34 9.33 17.37
C ASP A 93 -6.59 8.04 17.75
N ASN A 94 -5.36 8.18 18.24
CA ASN A 94 -4.46 7.09 18.59
C ASN A 94 -4.18 6.15 17.40
N PHE A 95 -3.93 6.75 16.23
CA PHE A 95 -3.54 6.09 14.99
C PHE A 95 -4.57 5.07 14.49
N SER A 96 -5.86 5.40 14.60
CA SER A 96 -6.95 4.44 14.37
C SER A 96 -6.93 3.86 12.95
N TRP A 97 -6.51 4.66 11.95
CA TRP A 97 -6.36 4.24 10.56
C TRP A 97 -5.34 3.11 10.42
N TRP A 98 -4.14 3.29 10.95
CA TRP A 98 -3.10 2.25 10.95
C TRP A 98 -3.54 1.00 11.70
N GLN A 99 -4.19 1.16 12.85
CA GLN A 99 -4.71 0.02 13.60
C GLN A 99 -5.78 -0.75 12.81
N ARG A 100 -6.72 -0.06 12.14
CA ARG A 100 -7.74 -0.69 11.28
C ARG A 100 -7.08 -1.45 10.13
N ARG A 101 -6.11 -0.82 9.46
CA ARG A 101 -5.33 -1.43 8.37
C ARG A 101 -4.65 -2.72 8.80
N LEU A 102 -3.92 -2.70 9.93
CA LEU A 102 -3.23 -3.89 10.44
C LEU A 102 -4.20 -4.98 10.92
N ARG A 103 -5.30 -4.61 11.59
CA ARG A 103 -6.34 -5.56 11.98
C ARG A 103 -6.99 -6.24 10.78
N HIS A 104 -7.21 -5.50 9.69
CA HIS A 104 -7.76 -6.08 8.46
C HIS A 104 -6.77 -7.06 7.82
N MET A 105 -5.49 -6.69 7.73
CA MET A 105 -4.45 -7.59 7.19
C MET A 105 -4.28 -8.88 8.01
N ALA A 106 -4.46 -8.81 9.33
CA ALA A 106 -4.42 -9.98 10.21
C ALA A 106 -5.52 -11.02 9.93
N GLN A 107 -6.57 -10.67 9.19
CA GLN A 107 -7.61 -11.61 8.76
C GLN A 107 -7.12 -12.55 7.65
N TYR A 108 -5.98 -12.23 7.02
CA TYR A 108 -5.52 -12.85 5.78
C TYR A 108 -4.12 -13.45 5.88
N PHE A 109 -3.34 -13.06 6.89
CA PHE A 109 -1.95 -13.48 7.03
C PHE A 109 -1.63 -13.73 8.50
N HIS A 110 -0.77 -14.71 8.75
CA HIS A 110 -0.31 -15.06 10.10
C HIS A 110 0.78 -14.09 10.59
N ALA A 111 1.52 -13.50 9.64
CA ALA A 111 2.54 -12.49 9.89
C ALA A 111 2.57 -11.51 8.71
N TYR A 112 3.15 -10.34 8.93
CA TYR A 112 3.31 -9.33 7.88
C TYR A 112 4.71 -8.73 7.95
N ARG A 113 5.30 -8.50 6.77
CA ARG A 113 6.38 -7.54 6.58
C ARG A 113 5.75 -6.17 6.44
N ILE A 114 6.31 -5.17 7.13
CA ILE A 114 6.02 -3.78 6.82
C ILE A 114 7.18 -3.30 5.95
N ASP A 115 6.86 -2.94 4.72
CA ASP A 115 7.81 -2.32 3.81
C ASP A 115 8.27 -0.97 4.36
N HIS A 116 9.53 -0.62 4.12
CA HIS A 116 10.13 0.64 4.55
C HIS A 116 9.76 1.05 6.00
N VAL A 117 9.92 0.13 6.97
CA VAL A 117 9.53 0.34 8.39
C VAL A 117 10.12 1.61 9.02
N LEU A 118 11.23 2.12 8.47
CA LEU A 118 11.82 3.40 8.86
C LEU A 118 10.81 4.56 8.71
N GLY A 119 9.83 4.46 7.81
CA GLY A 119 8.77 5.43 7.58
C GLY A 119 7.93 5.77 8.81
N PHE A 120 7.89 4.91 9.83
CA PHE A 120 7.27 5.21 11.13
C PHE A 120 8.08 6.18 12.00
N PHE A 121 9.37 6.35 11.69
CA PHE A 121 10.29 7.21 12.43
C PHE A 121 10.67 8.44 11.61
N ARG A 122 10.89 8.26 10.31
CA ARG A 122 11.19 9.31 9.34
C ARG A 122 10.92 8.83 7.92
N ILE A 123 10.46 9.73 7.07
CA ILE A 123 10.32 9.48 5.64
C ILE A 123 10.90 10.65 4.86
N TRP A 124 11.47 10.37 3.68
CA TRP A 124 11.95 11.42 2.81
C TRP A 124 10.75 12.04 2.10
N GLU A 125 10.49 13.32 2.41
CA GLU A 125 9.40 14.09 1.82
C GLU A 125 9.93 14.97 0.69
N ILE A 126 9.18 15.00 -0.41
CA ILE A 126 9.48 15.78 -1.61
C ILE A 126 8.23 16.62 -1.94
N PRO A 127 8.37 17.85 -2.49
CA PRO A 127 7.23 18.58 -3.06
C PRO A 127 6.43 17.73 -4.05
N GLY A 128 5.10 17.83 -4.02
CA GLY A 128 4.20 16.96 -4.79
C GLY A 128 4.22 17.18 -6.31
N ASP A 129 4.79 18.29 -6.77
CA ASP A 129 5.04 18.62 -8.18
C ASP A 129 6.40 18.12 -8.69
N CYS A 130 7.21 17.51 -7.83
CA CYS A 130 8.50 16.94 -8.24
C CYS A 130 8.28 15.70 -9.13
N VAL A 131 9.11 15.57 -10.17
CA VAL A 131 9.00 14.48 -11.17
C VAL A 131 9.93 13.31 -10.83
N THR A 132 11.02 13.58 -10.13
CA THR A 132 12.07 12.61 -9.75
C THR A 132 12.32 12.60 -8.27
#